data_AF-A0AAW9E9E9-F1
#
_entry.id   AF-A0AAW9E9E9-F1
#
_cell.length_a   1.000
_cell.length_b   1.000
_cell.length_c   1.000
_cell.angle_alpha   90.00
_cell.angle_beta   90.00
_cell.angle_gamma   90.00
#
_symmetry.space_group_name_H-M   'P 1'
#
loop_
_entity.id
_entity.type
_entity.pdbx_description
1 polymer ?
#
loop_
_entity_poly.entity_id
_entity_poly.type
_entity_poly.pdbx_seq_one_letter_code
_entity_poly.pdbx_strand_id
1 'polypeptide(L)'
;ALGFGFRCGFLGLLHMEIIQERLEREYDLDLITTAPTVVYEVEMTNGDIIMVDSPSKLPALNNIEEIREPIAECHMLLPQEYLGNVITLCVEKRGVQTNM
;
A
#
# COMPACT_ATOMS: atom_id res chain seq x y z
N ALA A 1 -14.69 -11.23 -9.90
CA ALA A 1 -15.49 -11.13 -11.13
C ALA A 1 -16.20 -9.78 -11.16
N LEU A 2 -15.48 -8.72 -11.56
CA LEU A 2 -15.95 -7.32 -11.60
C LEU A 2 -16.02 -6.79 -13.05
N GLY A 3 -16.03 -7.68 -14.04
CA GLY A 3 -15.92 -7.30 -15.45
C GLY A 3 -14.52 -6.84 -15.84
N PHE A 4 -14.45 -6.09 -16.93
CA PHE A 4 -13.21 -5.47 -17.42
C PHE A 4 -12.88 -4.23 -16.60
N GLY A 5 -11.59 -4.03 -16.32
CA GLY A 5 -11.11 -2.87 -15.58
C GLY A 5 -9.65 -2.59 -15.89
N PHE A 6 -9.14 -1.53 -15.28
CA PHE A 6 -7.76 -1.09 -15.45
C PHE A 6 -7.00 -1.24 -14.15
N ARG A 7 -5.71 -1.53 -14.28
CA ARG A 7 -4.78 -1.47 -13.18
C ARG A 7 -3.98 -0.17 -13.29
N CYS A 8 -4.20 0.72 -12.33
CA CYS A 8 -3.53 2.02 -12.28
C CYS A 8 -2.57 2.06 -11.09
N GLY A 9 -1.37 2.61 -11.32
CA GLY A 9 -0.42 2.94 -10.26
C GLY A 9 -0.56 4.41 -9.85
N PHE A 10 -0.49 4.69 -8.55
CA PHE A 10 -0.61 6.03 -8.00
C PHE A 10 0.57 6.34 -7.09
N LEU A 11 0.80 7.63 -6.85
CA LEU A 11 1.91 8.10 -6.00
C LEU A 11 1.57 8.03 -4.50
N GLY A 12 0.30 7.86 -4.16
CA GLY A 12 -0.20 7.81 -2.79
C GLY A 12 -1.72 7.85 -2.77
N LEU A 13 -2.30 7.75 -1.57
CA LEU A 13 -3.76 7.69 -1.37
C LEU A 13 -4.45 8.95 -1.90
N LEU A 14 -3.96 10.14 -1.57
CA LEU A 14 -4.56 11.38 -2.05
C LEU A 14 -4.51 11.51 -3.58
N HIS A 15 -3.42 11.05 -4.21
CA HIS A 15 -3.32 11.07 -5.67
C HIS A 15 -4.39 10.16 -6.30
N MET A 16 -4.63 8.99 -5.71
CA MET A 16 -5.70 8.09 -6.15
C MET A 16 -7.09 8.74 -5.98
N GLU A 17 -7.37 9.34 -4.82
CA GLU A 17 -8.65 10.01 -4.54
C GLU A 17 -8.93 11.16 -5.51
N ILE A 18 -7.92 11.99 -5.80
CA ILE A 18 -8.07 13.08 -6.78
C ILE A 18 -8.44 12.54 -8.16
N ILE A 19 -7.76 11.49 -8.63
CA ILE A 19 -8.05 10.92 -9.95
C ILE A 19 -9.43 10.27 -10.00
N GLN A 20 -9.83 9.56 -8.93
CA GLN A 20 -11.16 8.98 -8.84
C GLN A 20 -12.24 10.06 -8.92
N GLU A 21 -12.15 11.10 -8.09
CA GLU A 21 -13.14 12.18 -8.03
C GLU A 21 -13.23 12.93 -9.37
N ARG A 22 -12.08 13.13 -10.06
CA ARG A 22 -12.07 13.75 -11.38
C ARG A 22 -12.74 12.88 -12.43
N LEU A 23 -12.52 11.57 -12.42
CA LEU A 23 -13.16 10.67 -13.37
C LEU A 23 -14.68 10.61 -13.15
N GLU A 24 -15.13 10.57 -11.89
CA GLU A 24 -16.56 10.59 -11.56
C GLU A 24 -17.21 11.92 -11.97
N ARG A 25 -16.60 13.07 -11.64
CA ARG A 25 -17.21 14.39 -11.92
C ARG A 25 -17.05 14.91 -13.34
N GLU A 26 -15.88 14.75 -13.95
CA GLU A 26 -15.60 15.33 -15.26
C GLU A 26 -16.09 14.43 -16.41
N TYR A 27 -16.18 13.12 -16.17
CA TYR A 27 -16.51 12.13 -17.20
C TYR A 27 -17.79 11.33 -16.90
N ASP A 28 -18.48 11.61 -15.78
CA ASP A 28 -19.73 10.94 -15.38
C ASP A 28 -19.59 9.40 -15.35
N LEU A 29 -18.45 8.92 -14.84
CA LEU A 29 -18.12 7.50 -14.76
C LEU A 29 -18.35 6.95 -13.35
N ASP A 30 -19.24 5.96 -13.22
CA ASP A 30 -19.35 5.17 -12.00
C ASP A 30 -18.21 4.14 -11.91
N LEU A 31 -17.28 4.37 -10.98
CA LEU A 31 -16.09 3.52 -10.80
C LEU A 31 -16.18 2.66 -9.54
N ILE A 32 -15.71 1.42 -9.64
CA ILE A 32 -15.49 0.55 -8.48
C ILE A 32 -13.99 0.40 -8.28
N THR A 33 -13.48 0.88 -7.15
CA THR A 33 -12.07 0.75 -6.78
C THR A 33 -11.86 -0.42 -5.83
N THR A 34 -10.81 -1.21 -6.08
CA THR A 34 -10.36 -2.27 -5.16
C THR A 34 -9.37 -1.70 -4.16
N ALA A 35 -9.19 -2.39 -3.02
CA ALA A 35 -8.18 -1.99 -2.05
C ALA A 35 -6.79 -1.81 -2.70
N PRO A 36 -6.09 -0.70 -2.43
CA PRO A 36 -4.77 -0.47 -2.98
C PRO A 36 -3.80 -1.52 -2.44
N THR A 37 -2.85 -1.91 -3.28
CA THR A 37 -1.77 -2.85 -2.92
C THR A 37 -0.43 -2.14 -3.09
N VAL A 38 0.53 -2.52 -2.25
CA VAL A 38 1.91 -2.06 -2.35
C VAL A 38 2.74 -3.04 -3.17
N VAL A 39 3.86 -2.57 -3.70
CA VAL A 39 4.84 -3.43 -4.39
C VAL A 39 5.68 -4.12 -3.32
N TYR A 40 5.74 -5.44 -3.37
CA TYR A 40 6.59 -6.25 -2.51
C TYR A 40 7.89 -6.59 -3.23
N GLU A 41 8.98 -6.66 -2.48
CA GLU A 41 10.24 -7.19 -2.96
C GLU A 41 10.35 -8.64 -2.47
N VAL A 42 10.52 -9.58 -3.39
CA VAL A 42 10.60 -11.02 -3.08
C VAL A 42 11.97 -11.52 -3.51
N GLU A 43 12.71 -12.08 -2.55
CA GLU A 43 13.95 -12.80 -2.82
C GLU A 43 13.62 -14.28 -3.04
N MET A 44 13.97 -14.77 -4.23
CA MET A 44 13.77 -16.16 -4.60
C MET A 44 14.92 -17.02 -4.10
N THR A 45 14.66 -18.31 -3.89
CA THR A 45 15.67 -19.29 -3.41
C THR A 45 16.85 -19.50 -4.35
N ASN A 46 16.78 -18.96 -5.58
CA ASN A 46 17.89 -18.93 -6.52
C ASN A 46 18.77 -17.66 -6.41
N GLY A 47 18.43 -16.75 -5.49
CA GLY A 47 19.09 -15.46 -5.28
C GLY A 47 18.56 -14.30 -6.14
N ASP A 48 17.54 -14.53 -6.98
CA ASP A 48 16.95 -13.46 -7.79
C ASP A 48 15.96 -12.61 -6.97
N ILE A 49 16.01 -11.29 -7.14
CA ILE A 49 15.08 -10.35 -6.52
C ILE A 49 14.02 -9.93 -7.55
N ILE A 50 12.76 -10.15 -7.22
CA ILE A 50 11.62 -9.76 -8.07
C ILE A 50 10.72 -8.74 -7.36
N MET A 51 10.22 -7.77 -8.12
CA MET A 51 9.23 -6.81 -7.65
C MET A 51 7.83 -7.31 -8.00
N VAL A 52 7.04 -7.64 -6.98
CA VAL A 52 5.69 -8.17 -7.11
C VAL A 52 4.70 -7.05 -6.89
N ASP A 53 4.10 -6.60 -7.99
CA ASP A 53 3.01 -5.62 -7.94
C ASP A 53 1.69 -6.27 -7.52
N SER A 54 1.36 -7.49 -7.98
CA SER A 54 0.08 -8.17 -7.71
C SER A 54 0.28 -9.49 -6.97
N PRO A 55 -0.60 -9.80 -5.99
CA PRO A 55 -0.60 -11.10 -5.33
C PRO A 55 -0.69 -12.30 -6.28
N SER A 56 -1.30 -12.14 -7.47
CA SER A 56 -1.41 -13.22 -8.45
C SER A 56 -0.10 -13.53 -9.19
N LYS A 57 0.86 -12.61 -9.18
CA LYS A 57 2.20 -12.81 -9.75
C LYS A 57 3.20 -13.34 -8.71
N LEU A 58 2.75 -13.56 -7.47
CA LEU A 58 3.59 -14.07 -6.40
C LEU A 58 4.02 -15.51 -6.76
N PRO A 59 5.33 -15.82 -6.74
CA PRO A 59 5.82 -17.14 -7.09
C PRO A 59 5.35 -18.20 -6.07
N ALA A 60 5.49 -19.48 -6.44
CA ALA A 60 5.16 -20.56 -5.51
C ALA A 60 5.99 -20.45 -4.21
N LEU A 61 5.36 -20.74 -3.06
CA LEU A 61 5.98 -20.60 -1.74
C LEU A 61 7.33 -21.33 -1.60
N ASN A 62 7.52 -22.43 -2.32
CA ASN A 62 8.77 -23.20 -2.31
C ASN A 62 9.96 -22.46 -2.95
N ASN A 63 9.68 -21.46 -3.78
CA ASN A 63 10.69 -20.68 -4.49
C ASN A 63 10.98 -19.35 -3.78
N ILE A 64 10.35 -19.09 -2.64
CA ILE A 64 10.50 -17.84 -1.88
C ILE A 64 11.44 -18.08 -0.71
N GLU A 65 12.49 -17.27 -0.62
CA GLU A 65 13.42 -17.24 0.51
C GLU A 65 13.02 -16.15 1.50
N GLU A 66 12.78 -14.93 1.02
CA GLU A 66 12.38 -13.78 1.84
C GLU A 66 11.32 -12.93 1.13
N ILE A 67 10.40 -12.36 1.91
CA ILE A 67 9.44 -11.36 1.43
C ILE A 67 9.67 -10.08 2.21
N ARG A 68 10.00 -9.00 1.50
CA ARG A 68 10.23 -7.66 2.05
C ARG A 68 9.04 -6.77 1.71
N GLU A 69 8.47 -6.17 2.74
CA GLU A 69 7.41 -5.18 2.61
C GLU A 69 7.99 -3.75 2.64
N PRO A 70 7.43 -2.79 1.89
CA PRO A 70 7.87 -1.41 1.95
C PRO A 70 7.45 -0.79 3.29
N ILE A 71 8.43 -0.24 4.01
CA ILE A 71 8.21 0.50 5.26
C ILE A 71 8.24 2.00 4.96
N ALA A 72 7.26 2.74 5.50
CA ALA A 72 7.19 4.18 5.38
C ALA A 72 7.62 4.84 6.71
N GLU A 73 8.45 5.88 6.60
CA GLU A 73 8.72 6.78 7.72
C GLU A 73 7.64 7.87 7.76
N CYS A 74 6.93 7.96 8.88
CA CYS A 74 5.80 8.87 9.05
C CYS A 74 6.13 9.97 10.07
N HIS A 75 6.24 11.21 9.61
CA HIS A 75 6.36 12.37 10.49
C HIS A 75 4.97 12.92 10.81
N MET A 76 4.65 12.98 12.10
CA MET A 76 3.34 13.42 12.58
C MET A 76 3.51 14.58 13.56
N LEU A 77 2.70 15.62 13.39
CA LEU A 77 2.63 16.76 14.30
C LEU A 77 1.24 16.79 14.92
N LEU A 78 1.19 16.69 16.25
CA LEU A 78 -0.05 16.55 17.00
C LEU A 78 0.05 17.22 18.38
N PRO A 79 -1.06 17.72 18.93
CA PRO A 79 -1.12 18.21 20.30
C PRO A 79 -0.79 17.11 21.33
N GLN A 80 -0.16 17.49 22.44
CA GLN A 80 0.33 16.55 23.47
C GLN A 80 -0.78 15.64 24.05
N GLU A 81 -2.01 16.14 24.12
CA GLU A 81 -3.18 15.39 24.61
C GLU A 81 -3.51 14.14 23.78
N TYR A 82 -3.13 14.10 22.50
CA TYR A 82 -3.44 12.98 21.60
C TYR A 82 -2.28 11.97 21.45
N LEU A 83 -1.10 12.27 22.00
CA LEU A 83 0.11 11.50 21.78
C LEU A 83 -0.05 10.01 22.13
N GLY A 84 -0.61 9.71 23.30
CA GLY A 84 -0.79 8.32 23.75
C GLY A 84 -1.74 7.53 22.85
N ASN A 85 -2.84 8.14 22.40
CA ASN A 85 -3.82 7.51 21.53
C ASN A 85 -3.22 7.23 20.15
N VAL A 86 -2.45 8.17 19.60
CA VAL A 86 -1.81 8.00 18.29
C VAL A 86 -0.70 6.95 18.32
N ILE A 87 0.15 6.92 19.36
CA ILE A 87 1.16 5.87 19.51
C ILE A 87 0.51 4.49 19.60
N THR A 88 -0.57 4.36 20.39
CA THR A 88 -1.31 3.09 20.51
C THR A 88 -1.83 2.62 19.16
N LEU A 89 -2.39 3.52 18.36
CA LEU A 89 -2.84 3.24 17.01
C LEU A 89 -1.69 2.81 16.08
N CYS A 90 -0.53 3.48 16.15
CA CYS A 90 0.65 3.12 15.37
C CYS A 90 1.14 1.71 15.72
N VAL A 91 1.22 1.36 17.00
CA VAL A 91 1.63 0.03 17.46
C VAL A 91 0.65 -1.05 16.99
N GLU A 92 -0.66 -0.78 17.02
CA GLU A 92 -1.68 -1.69 16.48
C GLU A 92 -1.47 -1.97 14.98
N LYS A 93 -0.93 -1.00 14.23
CA LYS A 93 -0.58 -1.12 12.82
C LYS A 93 0.83 -1.65 12.56
N ARG A 94 1.48 -2.27 13.55
CA ARG A 94 2.87 -2.78 13.49
C ARG A 94 3.93 -1.67 13.31
N GLY A 95 3.59 -0.42 13.65
CA GLY A 95 4.51 0.70 13.61
C GLY A 95 5.54 0.64 14.74
N VAL A 96 6.76 1.05 14.45
CA VAL A 96 7.85 1.18 15.43
C VAL A 96 8.19 2.67 15.57
N GLN A 97 8.23 3.15 16.80
CA GLN A 97 8.60 4.54 17.08
C GLN A 97 10.09 4.76 16.77
N THR A 98 10.40 5.69 15.86
CA THR A 98 11.76 6.02 15.44
C THR A 98 12.33 7.25 16.16
N ASN A 99 11.50 8.27 16.38
CA ASN A 99 11.88 9.53 17.02
C ASN A 99 10.66 10.16 17.74
N MET A 100 10.91 11.06 18.70
CA MET A 100 9.87 11.80 19.46
C MET A 100 10.19 13.30 19.50
#